data_AF-D3RY03-F1
#
_entry.id   AF-D3RY03-F1
#
_cell.length_a   1.000
_cell.length_b   1.000
_cell.length_c   1.000
_cell.angle_alpha   90.00
_cell.angle_beta   90.00
_cell.angle_gamma   90.00
#
_symmetry.space_group_name_H-M   'P 1'
#
loop_
_entity.id
_entity.type
_entity.pdbx_description
1 polymer ?
#
loop_
_entity_poly.entity_id
_entity_poly.type
_entity_poly.pdbx_seq_one_letter_code
_entity_poly.pdbx_strand_id
1 'polypeptide(L)'
;MNSETLLLVVGYSLYILFFALIVKSTLTLKREEPTELVPWWGQNRHSWVIGDVPVPGYDNYGPDSLELYLNKARNQFEQGDVEGAYIYIGKALHYIEDLGNPFHTSSVYGQAHHIEYESWVSNHWSELKSAMYVNEYYIITDPSEDAKNLATFSHQYLQQICDIMNTPGWENNQQLNEQLKSITRTLISETMKYTMGMIVYATKFESPDTAGSNYVPIYDHQTSYVNINDIACSNQVLAIVEIDHTYPADLEIWIGYKRTYQNTYTETKVWDHDWSSNNHITIQHYFWLTPSNYDWRLRVYDAWSGDHGKITDFYVLIG
;
A
#
# COMPACT_ATOMS: atom_id res chain seq x y z
N MET A 1 -31.93 5.17 -2.24
CA MET A 1 -31.23 5.53 -3.48
C MET A 1 -29.77 5.51 -3.12
N ASN A 2 -29.09 4.45 -3.55
CA ASN A 2 -27.74 4.11 -3.12
C ASN A 2 -26.79 4.57 -4.22
N SER A 3 -25.97 5.59 -3.92
CA SER A 3 -24.83 5.97 -4.74
C SER A 3 -23.58 5.49 -4.03
N GLU A 4 -22.80 4.69 -4.74
CA GLU A 4 -21.52 4.13 -4.30
C GLU A 4 -20.51 5.28 -4.17
N THR A 5 -19.95 5.43 -2.96
CA THR A 5 -18.90 6.40 -2.63
C THR A 5 -17.55 5.84 -3.07
N LEU A 6 -16.83 6.55 -3.94
CA LEU A 6 -15.47 6.20 -4.36
C LEU A 6 -14.48 6.81 -3.36
N LEU A 7 -13.90 5.98 -2.51
CA LEU A 7 -13.04 6.41 -1.39
C LEU A 7 -11.57 6.49 -1.85
N LEU A 8 -11.00 7.69 -1.96
CA LEU A 8 -9.56 7.88 -2.19
C LEU A 8 -8.87 8.22 -0.86
N VAL A 9 -8.21 7.24 -0.26
CA VAL A 9 -7.54 7.39 1.03
C VAL A 9 -6.03 7.53 0.79
N VAL A 10 -5.33 8.27 1.63
CA VAL A 10 -3.86 8.42 1.69
C VAL A 10 -3.52 8.52 3.17
N GLY A 11 -3.24 7.37 3.78
CA GLY A 11 -3.07 7.26 5.23
C GLY A 11 -3.73 6.01 5.82
N TYR A 12 -3.19 5.54 6.94
CA TYR A 12 -3.37 4.29 7.71
C TYR A 12 -4.73 3.58 7.63
N SER A 13 -5.83 4.31 7.41
CA SER A 13 -7.19 3.76 7.29
C SER A 13 -7.46 2.98 5.99
N LEU A 14 -6.54 3.03 5.02
CA LEU A 14 -6.65 2.30 3.75
C LEU A 14 -6.64 0.78 3.95
N TYR A 15 -5.89 0.24 4.91
CA TYR A 15 -5.57 -1.18 4.94
C TYR A 15 -6.76 -2.11 5.26
N ILE A 16 -7.76 -1.64 6.04
CA ILE A 16 -8.95 -2.46 6.35
C ILE A 16 -10.00 -2.35 5.22
N LEU A 17 -10.08 -1.18 4.56
CA LEU A 17 -11.03 -0.94 3.48
C LEU A 17 -10.51 -1.46 2.13
N PHE A 18 -9.20 -1.43 1.85
CA PHE A 18 -8.60 -2.05 0.66
C PHE A 18 -8.67 -3.57 0.71
N PHE A 19 -8.42 -4.20 1.87
CA PHE A 19 -8.63 -5.65 2.01
C PHE A 19 -10.11 -6.01 1.84
N ALA A 20 -11.04 -5.19 2.35
CA ALA A 20 -12.48 -5.42 2.16
C ALA A 20 -12.96 -5.14 0.71
N LEU A 21 -12.39 -4.15 0.01
CA LEU A 21 -12.73 -3.85 -1.39
C LEU A 21 -12.10 -4.86 -2.34
N ILE A 22 -10.85 -5.28 -2.12
CA ILE A 22 -10.16 -6.31 -2.90
C ILE A 22 -10.84 -7.66 -2.70
N VAL A 23 -11.18 -8.07 -1.47
CA VAL A 23 -11.91 -9.33 -1.23
C VAL A 23 -13.32 -9.30 -1.85
N LYS A 24 -13.98 -8.14 -1.88
CA LYS A 24 -15.32 -8.01 -2.49
C LYS A 24 -15.28 -7.89 -4.01
N SER A 25 -14.24 -7.29 -4.60
CA SER A 25 -14.07 -7.13 -6.05
C SER A 25 -13.42 -8.34 -6.71
N THR A 26 -12.52 -9.07 -6.02
CA THR A 26 -11.99 -10.37 -6.49
C THR A 26 -13.07 -11.46 -6.53
N LEU A 27 -14.16 -11.32 -5.77
CA LEU A 27 -15.32 -12.21 -5.86
C LEU A 27 -16.23 -11.92 -7.07
N THR A 28 -16.06 -10.79 -7.78
CA THR A 28 -16.95 -10.38 -8.90
C THR A 28 -16.25 -9.99 -10.20
N LEU A 29 -14.98 -9.62 -10.20
CA LEU A 29 -14.18 -9.40 -11.41
C LEU A 29 -13.55 -10.72 -11.83
N LYS A 30 -13.86 -11.18 -13.04
CA LYS A 30 -13.16 -12.31 -13.65
C LYS A 30 -11.65 -12.03 -13.61
N ARG A 31 -10.93 -12.86 -12.84
CA ARG A 31 -9.47 -12.94 -12.75
C ARG A 31 -8.91 -13.34 -14.12
N GLU A 32 -8.83 -12.38 -15.02
CA GLU A 32 -8.16 -12.57 -16.32
C GLU A 32 -6.68 -12.23 -16.14
N GLU A 33 -5.87 -13.29 -16.11
CA GLU A 33 -4.40 -13.25 -16.11
C GLU A 33 -3.86 -12.54 -17.37
N PRO A 34 -2.67 -11.94 -17.34
CA PRO A 34 -2.14 -11.22 -18.48
C PRO A 34 -1.82 -12.20 -19.62
N THR A 35 -2.63 -12.15 -20.67
CA THR A 35 -2.44 -12.95 -21.90
C THR A 35 -1.28 -12.45 -22.76
N GLU A 36 -0.72 -11.28 -22.44
CA GLU A 36 0.37 -10.63 -23.16
C GLU A 36 1.75 -11.22 -22.82
N LEU A 37 1.90 -11.82 -21.64
CA LEU A 37 3.18 -12.37 -21.16
C LEU A 37 3.20 -13.90 -21.19
N VAL A 38 2.04 -14.52 -21.07
CA VAL A 38 1.90 -15.98 -21.01
C VAL A 38 1.52 -16.51 -22.40
N PRO A 39 2.10 -17.64 -22.85
CA PRO A 39 1.64 -18.31 -24.05
C PRO A 39 0.13 -18.55 -24.02
N TRP A 40 -0.53 -18.57 -25.18
CA TRP A 40 -1.99 -18.76 -25.28
C TRP A 40 -2.53 -20.04 -24.61
N TRP A 41 -1.66 -21.04 -24.38
CA TRP A 41 -1.97 -22.31 -23.71
C TRP A 41 -1.51 -22.36 -22.24
N GLY A 42 -0.75 -21.37 -21.78
CA GLY A 42 -0.18 -21.31 -20.44
C GLY A 42 -1.08 -20.59 -19.44
N GLN A 43 -0.70 -20.65 -18.17
CA GLN A 43 -1.38 -19.91 -17.09
C GLN A 43 -0.35 -19.36 -16.13
N ASN A 44 -0.33 -18.04 -15.91
CA ASN A 44 0.58 -17.43 -14.94
C ASN A 44 0.30 -17.99 -13.53
N ARG A 45 1.33 -18.59 -12.91
CA ARG A 45 1.29 -19.05 -11.51
C ARG A 45 1.80 -18.02 -10.52
N HIS A 46 1.96 -16.76 -10.97
CA HIS A 46 2.34 -15.63 -10.12
C HIS A 46 3.74 -15.80 -9.50
N SER A 47 4.55 -16.71 -10.03
CA SER A 47 5.77 -17.20 -9.40
C SER A 47 7.05 -16.62 -9.98
N TRP A 48 8.12 -16.71 -9.18
CA TRP A 48 9.51 -16.52 -9.60
C TRP A 48 10.40 -17.60 -8.99
N VAL A 49 10.65 -18.66 -9.75
CA VAL A 49 11.28 -19.89 -9.30
C VAL A 49 12.79 -19.71 -9.13
N ILE A 50 13.27 -19.98 -7.91
CA ILE A 50 14.67 -19.92 -7.51
C ILE A 50 15.11 -21.32 -7.07
N GLY A 51 16.23 -21.82 -7.62
CA GLY A 51 16.81 -23.10 -7.18
C GLY A 51 16.01 -24.36 -7.53
N ASP A 52 14.97 -24.25 -8.36
CA ASP A 52 14.09 -25.34 -8.78
C ASP A 52 13.83 -25.28 -10.31
N VAL A 53 13.11 -26.25 -10.88
CA VAL A 53 12.84 -26.36 -12.33
C VAL A 53 11.51 -25.69 -12.68
N PRO A 54 11.50 -24.48 -13.25
CA PRO A 54 10.26 -23.78 -13.58
C PRO A 54 9.42 -24.57 -14.59
N VAL A 55 8.11 -24.57 -14.41
CA VAL A 55 7.16 -25.19 -15.33
C VAL A 55 6.94 -24.25 -16.53
N PRO A 56 7.33 -24.67 -17.76
CA PRO A 56 7.23 -23.81 -18.93
C PRO A 56 5.80 -23.37 -19.22
N GLY A 57 5.62 -22.06 -19.44
CA GLY A 57 4.31 -21.45 -19.68
C GLY A 57 3.46 -21.23 -18.43
N TYR A 58 4.03 -21.46 -17.24
CA TYR A 58 3.36 -21.22 -15.97
C TYR A 58 4.18 -20.35 -15.02
N ASP A 59 5.46 -20.66 -14.88
CA ASP A 59 6.33 -20.02 -13.89
C ASP A 59 7.21 -18.91 -14.46
N ASN A 60 7.74 -18.06 -13.57
CA ASN A 60 8.68 -16.96 -13.86
C ASN A 60 8.10 -15.75 -14.57
N TYR A 61 6.78 -15.58 -14.53
CA TYR A 61 6.10 -14.40 -15.09
C TYR A 61 5.59 -13.44 -14.01
N GLY A 62 5.79 -13.75 -12.72
CA GLY A 62 5.28 -12.93 -11.62
C GLY A 62 5.79 -11.49 -11.65
N PRO A 63 7.13 -11.28 -11.62
CA PRO A 63 7.73 -9.95 -11.67
C PRO A 63 7.34 -9.13 -12.92
N ASP A 64 7.37 -9.75 -14.10
CA ASP A 64 7.04 -9.07 -15.35
C ASP A 64 5.55 -8.69 -15.42
N SER A 65 4.68 -9.52 -14.84
CA SER A 65 3.23 -9.26 -14.79
C SER A 65 2.88 -8.16 -13.80
N LEU A 66 3.57 -8.13 -12.66
CA LEU A 66 3.50 -7.01 -11.72
C LEU A 66 3.82 -5.70 -12.43
N GLU A 67 4.98 -5.63 -13.10
CA GLU A 67 5.42 -4.42 -13.81
C GLU A 67 4.42 -4.02 -14.90
N LEU A 68 3.96 -4.98 -15.71
CA LEU A 68 2.95 -4.74 -16.75
C LEU A 68 1.71 -4.06 -16.18
N TYR A 69 1.20 -4.55 -15.05
CA TYR A 69 0.00 -4.00 -14.44
C TYR A 69 0.24 -2.65 -13.78
N LEU A 70 1.38 -2.42 -13.12
CA LEU A 70 1.72 -1.09 -12.58
C LEU A 70 1.87 -0.05 -13.70
N ASN A 71 2.48 -0.43 -14.83
CA ASN A 71 2.62 0.46 -15.98
C ASN A 71 1.27 0.74 -16.66
N LYS A 72 0.36 -0.25 -16.72
CA LYS A 72 -1.03 -0.03 -17.15
C LYS A 72 -1.77 0.91 -16.20
N ALA A 73 -1.61 0.75 -14.89
CA ALA A 73 -2.21 1.63 -13.90
C ALA A 73 -1.76 3.09 -14.08
N ARG A 74 -0.44 3.33 -14.24
CA ARG A 74 0.11 4.67 -14.53
C ARG A 74 -0.50 5.30 -15.76
N ASN A 75 -0.61 4.52 -16.84
CA ASN A 75 -1.19 5.00 -18.09
C ASN A 75 -2.68 5.37 -17.90
N GLN A 76 -3.43 4.58 -17.14
CA GLN A 76 -4.83 4.92 -16.82
C GLN A 76 -4.94 6.21 -15.99
N PHE A 77 -4.06 6.42 -14.99
CA PHE A 77 -4.00 7.70 -14.27
C PHE A 77 -3.70 8.87 -15.22
N GLU A 78 -2.72 8.75 -16.11
CA GLU A 78 -2.37 9.78 -17.09
C GLU A 78 -3.51 10.10 -18.07
N GLN A 79 -4.44 9.16 -18.28
CA GLN A 79 -5.65 9.33 -19.09
C GLN A 79 -6.86 9.81 -18.28
N GLY A 80 -6.75 9.93 -16.95
CA GLY A 80 -7.84 10.30 -16.05
C GLY A 80 -8.82 9.16 -15.72
N ASP A 81 -8.53 7.92 -16.08
CA ASP A 81 -9.31 6.73 -15.71
C ASP A 81 -8.83 6.15 -14.38
N VAL A 82 -9.30 6.75 -13.28
CA VAL A 82 -8.92 6.36 -11.92
C VAL A 82 -9.42 4.95 -11.56
N GLU A 83 -10.61 4.58 -12.01
CA GLU A 83 -11.18 3.25 -11.74
C GLU A 83 -10.36 2.14 -12.41
N GLY A 84 -10.06 2.31 -13.71
CA GLY A 84 -9.18 1.42 -14.45
C GLY A 84 -7.79 1.33 -13.83
N ALA A 85 -7.24 2.45 -13.36
CA ALA A 85 -5.95 2.47 -12.68
C ALA A 85 -5.94 1.62 -11.41
N TYR A 86 -6.96 1.73 -10.56
CA TYR A 86 -7.06 0.94 -9.33
C TYR A 86 -7.30 -0.55 -9.59
N ILE A 87 -8.04 -0.91 -10.65
CA ILE A 87 -8.17 -2.32 -11.05
C ILE A 87 -6.78 -2.90 -11.38
N TYR A 88 -5.96 -2.15 -12.13
CA TYR A 88 -4.62 -2.59 -12.46
C TYR A 88 -3.67 -2.59 -11.26
N ILE A 89 -3.78 -1.64 -10.34
CA ILE A 89 -3.07 -1.71 -9.05
C ILE A 89 -3.46 -2.99 -8.31
N GLY A 90 -4.75 -3.29 -8.14
CA GLY A 90 -5.18 -4.51 -7.44
C GLY A 90 -4.62 -5.78 -8.09
N LYS A 91 -4.59 -5.84 -9.43
CA LYS A 91 -3.94 -6.93 -10.16
C LYS A 91 -2.44 -7.00 -9.89
N ALA A 92 -1.74 -5.86 -9.91
CA ALA A 92 -0.32 -5.80 -9.58
C ALA A 92 -0.05 -6.27 -8.15
N LEU A 93 -0.81 -5.79 -7.16
CA LEU A 93 -0.61 -6.10 -5.75
C LEU A 93 -0.70 -7.61 -5.47
N HIS A 94 -1.60 -8.31 -6.17
CA HIS A 94 -1.68 -9.77 -6.12
C HIS A 94 -0.32 -10.43 -6.41
N TYR A 95 0.41 -9.98 -7.44
CA TYR A 95 1.69 -10.56 -7.83
C TYR A 95 2.80 -10.29 -6.81
N ILE A 96 2.92 -9.06 -6.30
CA ILE A 96 3.98 -8.76 -5.31
C ILE A 96 3.70 -9.47 -3.98
N GLU A 97 2.44 -9.61 -3.58
CA GLU A 97 2.04 -10.36 -2.38
C GLU A 97 2.32 -11.86 -2.51
N ASP A 98 2.03 -12.46 -3.66
CA ASP A 98 2.39 -13.86 -3.94
C ASP A 98 3.91 -14.06 -3.87
N LEU A 99 4.72 -13.17 -4.44
CA LEU A 99 6.19 -13.24 -4.36
C LEU A 99 6.75 -13.06 -2.93
N GLY A 100 5.97 -12.45 -2.03
CA GLY A 100 6.24 -12.38 -0.60
C GLY A 100 6.09 -13.73 0.12
N ASN A 101 5.36 -14.68 -0.48
CA ASN A 101 5.19 -16.03 0.03
C ASN A 101 6.28 -16.96 -0.57
N PRO A 102 7.13 -17.60 0.27
CA PRO A 102 8.24 -18.42 -0.19
C PRO A 102 7.83 -19.57 -1.12
N PHE A 103 6.60 -20.08 -1.01
CA PHE A 103 6.14 -21.16 -1.88
C PHE A 103 6.01 -20.72 -3.35
N HIS A 104 5.65 -19.47 -3.63
CA HIS A 104 5.62 -18.92 -5.00
C HIS A 104 7.01 -18.64 -5.59
N THR A 105 8.07 -19.01 -4.86
CA THR A 105 9.46 -18.96 -5.34
C THR A 105 10.02 -20.34 -5.70
N SER A 106 9.18 -21.38 -5.69
CA SER A 106 9.53 -22.75 -6.05
C SER A 106 8.48 -23.35 -6.99
N SER A 107 8.72 -24.54 -7.51
CA SER A 107 7.84 -25.14 -8.52
C SER A 107 7.44 -26.59 -8.24
N VAL A 108 8.38 -27.53 -8.13
CA VAL A 108 8.08 -28.95 -8.03
C VAL A 108 8.50 -29.47 -6.67
N TYR A 109 9.71 -29.13 -6.22
CA TYR A 109 10.25 -29.69 -4.97
C TYR A 109 9.84 -28.88 -3.74
N GLY A 110 9.66 -27.57 -3.88
CA GLY A 110 9.30 -26.69 -2.76
C GLY A 110 7.80 -26.57 -2.48
N GLN A 111 6.93 -27.15 -3.29
CA GLN A 111 5.47 -26.94 -3.22
C GLN A 111 4.71 -27.84 -2.22
N ALA A 112 5.39 -28.79 -1.56
CA ALA A 112 4.73 -29.83 -0.77
C ALA A 112 3.78 -29.29 0.32
N HIS A 113 4.13 -28.15 0.91
CA HIS A 113 3.42 -27.53 2.03
C HIS A 113 2.67 -26.25 1.65
N HIS A 114 2.59 -25.90 0.36
CA HIS A 114 2.08 -24.60 -0.09
C HIS A 114 0.65 -24.33 0.38
N ILE A 115 -0.27 -25.23 0.07
CA ILE A 115 -1.69 -25.10 0.43
C ILE A 115 -1.88 -25.12 1.96
N GLU A 116 -1.12 -25.98 2.66
CA GLU A 116 -1.19 -26.09 4.12
C GLU A 116 -0.69 -24.81 4.80
N TYR A 117 0.39 -24.22 4.30
CA TYR A 117 0.95 -22.98 4.82
C TYR A 117 -0.01 -21.80 4.61
N GLU A 118 -0.54 -21.61 3.39
CA GLU A 118 -1.51 -20.52 3.12
C GLU A 118 -2.78 -20.67 3.96
N SER A 119 -3.28 -21.89 4.12
CA SER A 119 -4.41 -22.19 5.00
C SER A 119 -4.09 -21.88 6.46
N TRP A 120 -2.90 -22.25 6.93
CA TRP A 120 -2.45 -21.96 8.28
C TRP A 120 -2.32 -20.46 8.53
N VAL A 121 -1.71 -19.70 7.61
CA VAL A 121 -1.61 -18.23 7.70
C VAL A 121 -2.98 -17.59 7.80
N SER A 122 -3.93 -18.03 6.95
CA SER A 122 -5.32 -17.57 6.99
C SER A 122 -5.98 -17.79 8.36
N ASN A 123 -5.80 -18.99 8.93
CA ASN A 123 -6.36 -19.35 10.25
C ASN A 123 -5.71 -18.58 11.42
N HIS A 124 -4.48 -18.08 11.25
CA HIS A 124 -3.75 -17.32 12.28
C HIS A 124 -3.68 -15.82 11.96
N TRP A 125 -4.47 -15.34 10.98
CA TRP A 125 -4.36 -13.96 10.49
C TRP A 125 -4.50 -12.90 11.58
N SER A 126 -5.37 -13.12 12.57
CA SER A 126 -5.57 -12.20 13.69
C SER A 126 -4.30 -11.94 14.51
N GLU A 127 -3.38 -12.91 14.54
CA GLU A 127 -2.10 -12.86 15.25
C GLU A 127 -0.96 -12.34 14.37
N LEU A 128 -1.15 -12.32 13.05
CA LEU A 128 -0.13 -11.97 12.06
C LEU A 128 -0.32 -10.55 11.50
N LYS A 129 -1.57 -10.09 11.35
CA LYS A 129 -1.91 -8.83 10.67
C LYS A 129 -1.21 -7.58 11.20
N SER A 130 -0.75 -7.58 12.45
CA SER A 130 0.02 -6.46 12.99
C SER A 130 1.37 -6.26 12.31
N ALA A 131 1.92 -7.29 11.66
CA ALA A 131 3.15 -7.18 10.88
C ALA A 131 2.98 -6.36 9.60
N MET A 132 1.74 -6.07 9.18
CA MET A 132 1.49 -5.19 8.04
C MET A 132 1.83 -3.73 8.33
N TYR A 133 1.91 -3.34 9.60
CA TYR A 133 2.17 -1.96 10.01
C TYR A 133 3.66 -1.65 9.94
N VAL A 134 4.12 -1.23 8.77
CA VAL A 134 5.49 -0.76 8.52
C VAL A 134 5.56 0.76 8.52
N ASN A 135 6.71 1.31 8.91
CA ASN A 135 6.97 2.76 8.99
C ASN A 135 7.87 3.29 7.86
N GLU A 136 8.41 2.39 7.06
CA GLU A 136 9.28 2.65 5.91
C GLU A 136 8.83 1.78 4.73
N TYR A 137 9.23 2.15 3.52
CA TYR A 137 8.96 1.39 2.29
C TYR A 137 10.12 1.53 1.31
N TYR A 138 10.21 0.63 0.33
CA TYR A 138 11.24 0.70 -0.69
C TYR A 138 10.85 1.65 -1.82
N ILE A 139 11.77 2.53 -2.22
CA ILE A 139 11.59 3.35 -3.42
C ILE A 139 11.76 2.45 -4.63
N ILE A 140 10.68 2.24 -5.37
CA ILE A 140 10.65 1.36 -6.54
C ILE A 140 11.00 2.17 -7.78
N THR A 141 12.01 1.70 -8.51
CA THR A 141 12.43 2.31 -9.79
C THR A 141 12.32 1.33 -10.96
N ASP A 142 12.42 0.03 -10.68
CA ASP A 142 12.21 -1.06 -11.62
C ASP A 142 11.33 -2.11 -10.91
N PRO A 143 10.00 -2.06 -11.10
CA PRO A 143 9.09 -2.96 -10.39
C PRO A 143 9.41 -4.44 -10.58
N SER A 144 9.90 -4.82 -11.77
CA SER A 144 10.24 -6.21 -12.06
C SER A 144 11.46 -6.67 -11.28
N GLU A 145 12.51 -5.84 -11.21
CA GLU A 145 13.74 -6.18 -10.49
C GLU A 145 13.53 -6.12 -8.98
N ASP A 146 12.81 -5.11 -8.49
CA ASP A 146 12.45 -4.99 -7.08
C ASP A 146 11.58 -6.16 -6.61
N ALA A 147 10.68 -6.68 -7.47
CA ALA A 147 9.91 -7.88 -7.17
C ALA A 147 10.77 -9.15 -7.11
N LYS A 148 11.81 -9.28 -7.94
CA LYS A 148 12.77 -10.39 -7.84
C LYS A 148 13.60 -10.30 -6.55
N ASN A 149 13.87 -9.09 -6.06
CA ASN A 149 14.52 -8.89 -4.76
C ASN A 149 13.63 -9.42 -3.62
N LEU A 150 12.33 -9.09 -3.62
CA LEU A 150 11.39 -9.64 -2.64
C LEU A 150 11.29 -11.17 -2.75
N ALA A 151 11.18 -11.71 -3.96
CA ALA A 151 11.14 -13.17 -4.18
C ALA A 151 12.41 -13.86 -3.65
N THR A 152 13.58 -13.26 -3.87
CA THR A 152 14.84 -13.77 -3.32
C THR A 152 14.84 -13.72 -1.80
N PHE A 153 14.34 -12.64 -1.21
CA PHE A 153 14.19 -12.50 0.22
C PHE A 153 13.25 -13.54 0.82
N SER A 154 12.08 -13.77 0.22
CA SER A 154 11.11 -14.74 0.75
C SER A 154 11.63 -16.18 0.60
N HIS A 155 12.28 -16.49 -0.53
CA HIS A 155 12.83 -17.81 -0.82
C HIS A 155 13.77 -18.35 0.28
N GLN A 156 14.56 -17.48 0.92
CA GLN A 156 15.50 -17.90 1.97
C GLN A 156 14.80 -18.60 3.17
N TYR A 157 13.51 -18.35 3.36
CA TYR A 157 12.70 -18.94 4.44
C TYR A 157 12.01 -20.25 4.06
N LEU A 158 11.99 -20.60 2.76
CA LEU A 158 11.25 -21.76 2.25
C LEU A 158 11.66 -23.06 2.97
N GLN A 159 12.97 -23.35 3.05
CA GLN A 159 13.47 -24.57 3.69
C GLN A 159 13.09 -24.60 5.18
N GLN A 160 13.23 -23.48 5.89
CA GLN A 160 12.93 -23.41 7.31
C GLN A 160 11.44 -23.66 7.61
N ILE A 161 10.55 -23.12 6.78
CA ILE A 161 9.10 -23.37 6.88
C ILE A 161 8.81 -24.85 6.62
N CYS A 162 9.39 -25.42 5.55
CA CYS A 162 9.25 -26.84 5.24
C CYS A 162 9.76 -27.74 6.38
N ASP A 163 10.87 -27.41 7.01
CA ASP A 163 11.42 -28.19 8.13
C ASP A 163 10.49 -28.17 9.36
N ILE A 164 9.88 -27.01 9.65
CA ILE A 164 8.85 -26.90 10.68
C ILE A 164 7.66 -27.80 10.34
N MET A 165 7.10 -27.67 9.14
CA MET A 165 5.87 -28.37 8.74
C MET A 165 6.08 -29.88 8.52
N ASN A 166 7.30 -30.30 8.21
CA ASN A 166 7.68 -31.72 8.17
C ASN A 166 7.75 -32.36 9.57
N THR A 167 7.77 -31.57 10.65
CA THR A 167 7.81 -32.11 12.01
C THR A 167 6.43 -32.64 12.41
N PRO A 168 6.28 -33.92 12.78
CA PRO A 168 4.97 -34.47 13.17
C PRO A 168 4.34 -33.70 14.33
N GLY A 169 3.11 -33.23 14.14
CA GLY A 169 2.38 -32.48 15.15
C GLY A 169 2.88 -31.05 15.38
N TRP A 170 3.62 -30.47 14.43
CA TRP A 170 4.16 -29.11 14.52
C TRP A 170 3.13 -28.05 14.89
N GLU A 171 1.89 -28.15 14.39
CA GLU A 171 0.81 -27.20 14.67
C GLU A 171 0.51 -27.07 16.16
N ASN A 172 0.56 -28.20 16.88
CA ASN A 172 0.29 -28.29 18.32
C ASN A 172 1.53 -28.01 19.18
N ASN A 173 2.71 -27.92 18.55
CA ASN A 173 3.93 -27.58 19.24
C ASN A 173 4.06 -26.05 19.32
N GLN A 174 3.87 -25.52 20.53
CA GLN A 174 3.90 -24.07 20.78
C GLN A 174 5.20 -23.41 20.28
N GLN A 175 6.36 -24.04 20.45
CA GLN A 175 7.64 -23.46 20.04
C GLN A 175 7.74 -23.35 18.51
N LEU A 176 7.36 -24.41 17.79
CA LEU A 176 7.39 -24.43 16.33
C LEU A 176 6.35 -23.48 15.73
N ASN A 177 5.16 -23.42 16.32
CA ASN A 177 4.11 -22.52 15.90
C ASN A 177 4.52 -21.05 16.08
N GLU A 178 5.12 -20.68 17.23
CA GLU A 178 5.66 -19.32 17.42
C GLU A 178 6.85 -19.02 16.50
N GLN A 179 7.69 -20.00 16.18
CA GLN A 179 8.75 -19.84 15.19
C GLN A 179 8.17 -19.55 13.80
N LEU A 180 7.14 -20.30 13.38
CA LEU A 180 6.48 -20.07 12.09
C LEU A 180 5.77 -18.71 12.03
N LYS A 181 5.13 -18.28 13.13
CA LYS A 181 4.56 -16.92 13.25
C LYS A 181 5.65 -15.87 13.10
N SER A 182 6.79 -16.03 13.75
CA SER A 182 7.91 -15.08 13.66
C SER A 182 8.39 -14.93 12.21
N ILE A 183 8.64 -16.05 11.52
CA ILE A 183 9.04 -16.05 10.10
C ILE A 183 7.99 -15.35 9.25
N THR A 184 6.71 -15.74 9.44
CA THR A 184 5.60 -15.20 8.66
C THR A 184 5.41 -13.68 8.88
N ARG A 185 5.57 -13.19 10.12
CA ARG A 185 5.54 -11.74 10.40
C ARG A 185 6.67 -11.01 9.70
N THR A 186 7.87 -11.58 9.63
CA THR A 186 8.98 -11.01 8.86
C THR A 186 8.65 -10.94 7.36
N LEU A 187 8.12 -12.02 6.79
CA LEU A 187 7.72 -12.06 5.37
C LEU A 187 6.63 -11.04 5.06
N ILE A 188 5.58 -10.94 5.90
CA ILE A 188 4.51 -9.95 5.75
C ILE A 188 5.08 -8.53 5.80
N SER A 189 5.90 -8.23 6.80
CA SER A 189 6.47 -6.89 6.97
C SER A 189 7.31 -6.48 5.75
N GLU A 190 8.19 -7.37 5.28
CA GLU A 190 9.02 -7.07 4.12
C GLU A 190 8.19 -6.90 2.84
N THR A 191 7.21 -7.80 2.63
CA THR A 191 6.27 -7.71 1.50
C THR A 191 5.54 -6.37 1.51
N MET A 192 5.08 -5.91 2.68
CA MET A 192 4.38 -4.63 2.78
C MET A 192 5.26 -3.43 2.40
N LYS A 193 6.56 -3.44 2.70
CA LYS A 193 7.48 -2.38 2.28
C LYS A 193 7.57 -2.27 0.75
N TYR A 194 7.61 -3.39 0.04
CA TYR A 194 7.56 -3.40 -1.42
C TYR A 194 6.18 -2.99 -1.93
N THR A 195 5.10 -3.58 -1.40
CA THR A 195 3.71 -3.25 -1.77
C THR A 195 3.45 -1.74 -1.69
N MET A 196 3.88 -1.07 -0.63
CA MET A 196 3.76 0.39 -0.50
C MET A 196 4.55 1.13 -1.59
N GLY A 197 5.79 0.73 -1.83
CA GLY A 197 6.62 1.27 -2.91
C GLY A 197 5.99 1.10 -4.30
N MET A 198 5.36 -0.05 -4.58
CA MET A 198 4.67 -0.33 -5.84
C MET A 198 3.47 0.59 -6.05
N ILE A 199 2.69 0.87 -4.99
CA ILE A 199 1.58 1.83 -5.04
C ILE A 199 2.10 3.23 -5.34
N VAL A 200 3.17 3.67 -4.66
CA VAL A 200 3.79 4.99 -4.91
C VAL A 200 4.28 5.08 -6.36
N TYR A 201 4.96 4.05 -6.86
CA TYR A 201 5.40 3.97 -8.26
C TYR A 201 4.24 4.10 -9.26
N ALA A 202 3.12 3.42 -9.01
CA ALA A 202 1.97 3.43 -9.91
C ALA A 202 1.19 4.75 -9.88
N THR A 203 1.13 5.39 -8.71
CA THR A 203 0.29 6.57 -8.49
C THR A 203 1.04 7.89 -8.66
N LYS A 204 2.38 7.89 -8.54
CA LYS A 204 3.23 9.10 -8.44
C LYS A 204 2.83 10.02 -7.27
N PHE A 205 2.15 9.51 -6.24
CA PHE A 205 1.93 10.24 -4.99
C PHE A 205 3.23 10.30 -4.17
N GLU A 206 4.21 11.09 -4.62
CA GLU A 206 5.36 11.46 -3.80
C GLU A 206 5.19 12.90 -3.34
N SER A 207 5.12 13.10 -2.01
CA SER A 207 5.49 14.39 -1.45
C SER A 207 7.02 14.49 -1.57
N PRO A 208 7.58 15.57 -2.14
CA PRO A 208 9.03 15.73 -2.35
C PRO A 208 9.89 15.57 -1.09
N ASP A 209 9.27 15.65 0.10
CA ASP A 209 9.96 15.60 1.39
C ASP A 209 9.82 14.24 2.13
N THR A 210 9.24 13.18 1.50
CA THR A 210 8.91 11.90 2.19
C THR A 210 9.33 10.62 1.47
N ALA A 211 10.27 10.67 0.51
CA ALA A 211 10.76 9.47 -0.16
C ALA A 211 11.33 8.46 0.88
N GLY A 212 10.64 7.33 1.08
CA GLY A 212 11.02 6.27 2.04
C GLY A 212 10.47 6.40 3.48
N SER A 213 9.59 7.37 3.78
CA SER A 213 8.97 7.55 5.11
C SER A 213 7.44 7.61 5.02
N ASN A 214 6.74 6.98 5.98
CA ASN A 214 5.27 6.98 6.07
C ASN A 214 4.68 8.16 6.85
N TYR A 215 5.47 9.18 7.15
CA TYR A 215 5.03 10.40 7.83
C TYR A 215 5.87 11.61 7.39
N VAL A 216 5.34 12.81 7.61
CA VAL A 216 6.06 14.07 7.37
C VAL A 216 6.43 14.67 8.72
N PRO A 217 7.72 14.80 9.05
CA PRO A 217 8.12 15.42 10.32
C PRO A 217 7.70 16.89 10.36
N ILE A 218 7.34 17.36 11.55
CA ILE A 218 7.07 18.77 11.86
C ILE A 218 8.18 19.27 12.77
N TYR A 219 8.80 20.38 12.38
CA TYR A 219 9.89 21.03 13.11
C TYR A 219 9.55 22.49 13.42
N ASP A 220 10.10 22.99 14.53
CA ASP A 220 9.99 24.36 15.01
C ASP A 220 10.29 25.38 13.90
N HIS A 221 9.41 26.38 13.76
CA HIS A 221 9.54 27.48 12.79
C HIS A 221 9.64 27.03 11.33
N GLN A 222 9.21 25.80 11.02
CA GLN A 222 9.20 25.27 9.66
C GLN A 222 7.80 24.95 9.19
N THR A 223 7.64 25.05 7.87
CA THR A 223 6.41 24.62 7.21
C THR A 223 6.62 23.26 6.59
N SER A 224 5.80 22.30 6.99
CA SER A 224 5.77 20.93 6.47
C SER A 224 4.64 20.81 5.44
N TYR A 225 4.90 20.06 4.36
CA TYR A 225 3.97 19.92 3.25
C TYR A 225 3.65 18.46 2.93
N VAL A 226 2.38 18.22 2.61
CA VAL A 226 1.94 16.97 1.97
C VAL A 226 1.16 17.34 0.73
N ASN A 227 1.46 16.70 -0.40
CA ASN A 227 0.73 16.93 -1.64
C ASN A 227 0.08 15.63 -2.13
N ILE A 228 -1.15 15.73 -2.63
CA ILE A 228 -1.86 14.65 -3.31
C ILE A 228 -2.31 15.20 -4.66
N ASN A 229 -1.70 14.74 -5.74
CA ASN A 229 -1.88 15.36 -7.07
C ASN A 229 -2.86 14.57 -7.95
N ASP A 230 -3.51 15.24 -8.89
CA ASP A 230 -4.34 14.62 -9.93
C ASP A 230 -5.50 13.74 -9.43
N ILE A 231 -6.21 14.21 -8.41
CA ILE A 231 -7.37 13.53 -7.84
C ILE A 231 -8.64 13.92 -8.57
N ALA A 232 -9.30 12.95 -9.22
CA ALA A 232 -10.62 13.13 -9.82
C ALA A 232 -11.69 13.31 -8.72
N CYS A 233 -12.13 14.55 -8.51
CA CYS A 233 -13.11 14.89 -7.46
C CYS A 233 -14.52 15.06 -8.03
N SER A 234 -15.51 14.68 -7.22
CA SER A 234 -16.91 15.00 -7.42
C SER A 234 -17.25 16.39 -6.84
N ASN A 235 -18.53 16.66 -6.64
CA ASN A 235 -19.01 17.91 -6.06
C ASN A 235 -18.80 18.03 -4.54
N GLN A 236 -18.54 16.93 -3.84
CA GLN A 236 -18.30 16.94 -2.40
C GLN A 236 -17.06 16.11 -2.07
N VAL A 237 -16.11 16.74 -1.39
CA VAL A 237 -14.89 16.09 -0.93
C VAL A 237 -14.71 16.33 0.56
N LEU A 238 -14.35 15.30 1.32
CA LEU A 238 -13.98 15.41 2.73
C LEU A 238 -12.48 15.21 2.86
N ALA A 239 -11.75 16.26 3.20
CA ALA A 239 -10.35 16.14 3.59
C ALA A 239 -10.24 15.74 5.06
N ILE A 240 -9.40 14.76 5.35
CA ILE A 240 -9.07 14.32 6.71
C ILE A 240 -7.57 14.46 6.92
N VAL A 241 -7.20 15.01 8.08
CA VAL A 241 -5.81 15.21 8.52
C VAL A 241 -5.64 14.57 9.88
N GLU A 242 -4.56 13.81 10.06
CA GLU A 242 -4.12 13.30 11.36
C GLU A 242 -2.68 13.74 11.63
N ILE A 243 -2.47 14.33 12.81
CA ILE A 243 -1.18 14.87 13.25
C ILE A 243 -0.94 14.45 14.69
N ASP A 244 0.26 13.94 14.96
CA ASP A 244 0.79 13.82 16.31
C ASP A 244 1.72 15.02 16.58
N HIS A 245 1.48 15.78 17.65
CA HIS A 245 2.33 16.90 18.06
C HIS A 245 2.39 17.01 19.59
N THR A 246 3.55 17.34 20.16
CA THR A 246 3.69 17.49 21.62
C THR A 246 2.85 18.64 22.18
N TYR A 247 2.61 19.68 21.38
CA TYR A 247 1.75 20.80 21.74
C TYR A 247 0.99 21.35 20.51
N PRO A 248 -0.24 20.90 20.26
CA PRO A 248 -1.06 21.31 19.10
C PRO A 248 -1.36 22.81 18.97
N ALA A 249 -1.30 23.53 20.08
CA ALA A 249 -1.53 24.98 20.10
C ALA A 249 -0.43 25.73 19.32
N ASP A 250 0.68 25.06 19.01
CA ASP A 250 1.73 25.68 18.22
C ASP A 250 1.46 25.70 16.72
N LEU A 251 0.48 24.91 16.27
CA LEU A 251 0.30 24.65 14.86
C LEU A 251 -0.64 25.66 14.20
N GLU A 252 -0.30 26.04 12.97
CA GLU A 252 -1.26 26.48 11.96
C GLU A 252 -1.40 25.39 10.90
N ILE A 253 -2.64 24.98 10.61
CA ILE A 253 -2.90 23.93 9.61
C ILE A 253 -3.79 24.50 8.50
N TRP A 254 -3.33 24.31 7.27
CA TRP A 254 -3.98 24.81 6.06
C TRP A 254 -4.19 23.67 5.07
N ILE A 255 -5.39 23.60 4.50
CA ILE A 255 -5.70 22.68 3.40
C ILE A 255 -5.92 23.50 2.14
N GLY A 256 -5.14 23.19 1.12
CA GLY A 256 -5.19 23.79 -0.20
C GLY A 256 -5.69 22.83 -1.26
N TYR A 257 -6.37 23.37 -2.27
CA TYR A 257 -6.67 22.65 -3.50
C TYR A 257 -6.50 23.56 -4.73
N LYS A 258 -6.15 22.97 -5.87
CA LYS A 258 -6.18 23.62 -7.19
C LYS A 258 -6.61 22.62 -8.24
N ARG A 259 -7.25 23.07 -9.33
CA ARG A 259 -7.41 22.18 -10.48
C ARG A 259 -6.03 21.90 -11.08
N THR A 260 -5.82 20.73 -11.66
CA THR A 260 -4.51 20.30 -12.17
C THR A 260 -3.90 21.26 -13.20
N TYR A 261 -4.74 21.94 -13.99
CA TYR A 261 -4.31 22.95 -14.96
C TYR A 261 -4.11 24.36 -14.39
N GLN A 262 -4.34 24.57 -13.09
CA GLN A 262 -4.10 25.83 -12.40
C GLN A 262 -2.72 25.83 -11.71
N ASN A 263 -2.15 27.03 -11.54
CA ASN A 263 -0.82 27.20 -10.94
C ASN A 263 -0.87 27.62 -9.46
N THR A 264 -2.05 27.90 -8.92
CA THR A 264 -2.20 28.48 -7.58
C THR A 264 -3.22 27.69 -6.77
N TYR A 265 -2.85 27.36 -5.53
CA TYR A 265 -3.75 26.74 -4.55
C TYR A 265 -4.70 27.77 -3.95
N THR A 266 -5.98 27.39 -3.84
CA THR A 266 -6.94 28.00 -2.92
C THR A 266 -6.75 27.34 -1.58
N GLU A 267 -6.33 28.08 -0.55
CA GLU A 267 -6.09 27.55 0.80
C GLU A 267 -7.14 28.02 1.81
N THR A 268 -7.50 27.13 2.72
CA THR A 268 -8.33 27.40 3.89
C THR A 268 -7.54 27.03 5.15
N LYS A 269 -7.44 27.95 6.12
CA LYS A 269 -6.91 27.63 7.45
C LYS A 269 -7.97 26.80 8.19
N VAL A 270 -7.61 25.60 8.62
CA VAL A 270 -8.50 24.65 9.28
C VAL A 270 -8.16 24.44 10.75
N TRP A 271 -6.98 24.91 11.18
CA TRP A 271 -6.56 24.95 12.58
C TRP A 271 -5.69 26.19 12.80
N ASP A 272 -5.94 26.90 13.90
CA ASP A 272 -5.23 28.12 14.24
C ASP A 272 -4.93 28.18 15.72
N HIS A 273 -3.81 27.59 16.13
CA HIS A 273 -3.31 27.67 17.50
C HIS A 273 -4.34 27.22 18.57
N ASP A 274 -5.19 26.26 18.21
CA ASP A 274 -6.28 25.86 19.10
C ASP A 274 -5.74 25.01 20.26
N TRP A 275 -6.27 25.28 21.44
CA TRP A 275 -5.78 24.64 22.66
C TRP A 275 -6.41 23.26 22.79
N SER A 276 -5.59 22.22 22.63
CA SER A 276 -5.95 20.83 22.87
C SER A 276 -4.98 20.22 23.87
N SER A 277 -5.52 19.52 24.87
CA SER A 277 -4.72 18.69 25.78
C SER A 277 -4.29 17.35 25.15
N ASN A 278 -4.76 17.06 23.94
CA ASN A 278 -4.44 15.83 23.24
C ASN A 278 -3.30 16.07 22.27
N ASN A 279 -2.24 15.29 22.38
CA ASN A 279 -1.10 15.30 21.46
C ASN A 279 -1.41 14.73 20.07
N HIS A 280 -2.68 14.44 19.79
CA HIS A 280 -3.18 13.93 18.52
C HIS A 280 -4.33 14.82 18.04
N ILE A 281 -4.24 15.28 16.81
CA ILE A 281 -5.19 16.17 16.15
C ILE A 281 -5.82 15.40 14.99
N THR A 282 -7.15 15.37 14.96
CA THR A 282 -7.92 14.89 13.81
C THR A 282 -8.79 16.02 13.27
N ILE A 283 -8.57 16.40 12.02
CA ILE A 283 -9.36 17.45 11.34
C ILE A 283 -10.15 16.82 10.21
N GLN A 284 -11.41 17.21 10.11
CA GLN A 284 -12.32 16.83 9.03
C GLN A 284 -12.86 18.11 8.39
N HIS A 285 -12.57 18.33 7.11
CA HIS A 285 -13.00 19.53 6.39
C HIS A 285 -13.67 19.19 5.07
N TYR A 286 -14.91 19.66 4.90
CA TYR A 286 -15.66 19.46 3.66
C TYR A 286 -15.38 20.57 2.65
N PHE A 287 -15.25 20.17 1.39
CA PHE A 287 -15.12 21.05 0.23
C PHE A 287 -16.27 20.78 -0.74
N TRP A 288 -16.83 21.87 -1.26
CA TRP A 288 -17.83 21.85 -2.32
C TRP A 288 -17.17 22.30 -3.61
N LEU A 289 -16.85 21.32 -4.44
CA LEU A 289 -16.09 21.54 -5.66
C LEU A 289 -16.98 21.38 -6.88
N THR A 290 -16.45 21.81 -8.00
CA THR A 290 -16.96 21.43 -9.32
C THR A 290 -16.22 20.18 -9.77
N PRO A 291 -16.89 19.19 -10.37
CA PRO A 291 -16.20 17.97 -10.83
C PRO A 291 -15.03 18.29 -11.77
N SER A 292 -13.84 17.79 -11.43
CA SER A 292 -12.56 17.99 -12.14
C SER A 292 -11.47 17.19 -11.44
N ASN A 293 -10.28 17.10 -12.04
CA ASN A 293 -9.08 16.68 -11.33
C ASN A 293 -8.49 17.84 -10.52
N TYR A 294 -8.06 17.56 -9.30
CA TYR A 294 -7.50 18.51 -8.35
C TYR A 294 -6.19 18.01 -7.74
N ASP A 295 -5.26 18.94 -7.56
CA ASP A 295 -4.14 18.75 -6.66
C ASP A 295 -4.52 19.32 -5.28
N TRP A 296 -4.17 18.58 -4.25
CA TRP A 296 -4.39 18.90 -2.85
C TRP A 296 -3.07 19.12 -2.14
N ARG A 297 -3.08 20.00 -1.16
CA ARG A 297 -1.93 20.29 -0.33
C ARG A 297 -2.35 20.46 1.12
N LEU A 298 -1.68 19.77 2.02
CA LEU A 298 -1.67 20.09 3.43
C LEU A 298 -0.40 20.89 3.71
N ARG A 299 -0.57 21.99 4.46
CA ARG A 299 0.50 22.85 4.94
C ARG A 299 0.37 22.98 6.45
N VAL A 300 1.38 22.54 7.18
CA VAL A 300 1.44 22.62 8.64
C VAL A 300 2.63 23.48 9.03
N TYR A 301 2.40 24.56 9.76
CA TYR A 301 3.44 25.42 10.29
C TYR A 301 3.48 25.31 11.80
N ASP A 302 4.65 25.01 12.36
CA ASP A 302 4.89 25.12 13.80
C ASP A 302 5.47 26.50 14.09
N ALA A 303 4.75 27.30 14.89
CA ALA A 303 5.10 28.68 15.16
C ALA A 303 5.96 28.88 16.43
N TRP A 304 6.21 27.84 17.23
CA TRP A 304 6.99 27.96 18.47
C TRP A 304 8.12 26.92 18.53
N SER A 305 8.85 26.96 19.66
CA SER A 305 10.01 26.11 19.87
C SER A 305 9.85 25.23 21.10
N GLY A 306 10.48 24.05 21.03
CA GLY A 306 10.51 23.07 22.12
C GLY A 306 9.67 21.83 21.86
N ASP A 307 9.11 21.74 20.65
CA ASP A 307 7.97 20.90 20.33
C ASP A 307 8.17 20.28 18.96
N HIS A 308 7.87 19.00 18.83
CA HIS A 308 8.00 18.33 17.54
C HIS A 308 6.80 17.44 17.30
N GLY A 309 6.58 17.12 16.04
CA GLY A 309 5.53 16.18 15.68
C GLY A 309 5.68 15.63 14.29
N LYS A 310 4.57 15.14 13.78
CA LYS A 310 4.48 14.54 12.46
C LYS A 310 3.06 14.61 11.95
N ILE A 311 2.94 14.80 10.65
CA ILE A 311 1.72 14.50 9.92
C ILE A 311 1.72 12.99 9.72
N THR A 312 0.77 12.30 10.34
CA THR A 312 0.62 10.85 10.19
C THR A 312 -0.22 10.54 8.96
N ASP A 313 -1.25 11.35 8.69
CA ASP A 313 -2.19 11.09 7.59
C ASP A 313 -2.72 12.38 6.97
N PHE A 314 -2.92 12.35 5.65
CA PHE A 314 -3.67 13.38 4.93
C PHE A 314 -4.34 12.74 3.73
N TYR A 315 -5.68 12.75 3.69
CA TYR A 315 -6.44 12.12 2.61
C TYR A 315 -7.77 12.79 2.29
N VAL A 316 -8.36 12.44 1.14
CA VAL A 316 -9.56 13.09 0.60
C VAL A 316 -10.63 12.08 0.17
N LEU A 317 -11.72 12.00 0.91
CA LEU A 317 -12.84 11.13 0.58
C LEU A 317 -13.75 11.80 -0.45
N ILE A 318 -14.10 11.11 -1.52
CA ILE A 318 -14.84 11.67 -2.66
C ILE A 318 -16.26 11.10 -2.64
N GLY A 319 -17.26 12.00 -2.58
CA GLY A 319 -18.68 11.68 -2.44
C GLY A 319 -19.41 11.46 -3.75
#